data_AF-A0A0R1P3Y7-F1
#
_entry.id   AF-A0A0R1P3Y7-F1
#
_cell.length_a   1.000
_cell.length_b   1.000
_cell.length_c   1.000
_cell.angle_alpha   90.00
_cell.angle_beta   90.00
_cell.angle_gamma   90.00
#
_symmetry.space_group_name_H-M   'P 1'
#
loop_
_entity.id
_entity.type
_entity.pdbx_description
1 polymer ?
#
loop_
_entity_poly.entity_id
_entity_poly.type
_entity_poly.pdbx_seq_one_letter_code
_entity_poly.pdbx_strand_id
1 'polypeptide(L)'
;MNESAKKAKESQEPKRFTIDSNQALIWTLQKAEQKRQEIIGTKNMMEQEVEFYQGKIKALQAELQNFNDIVLQYAQSQMEADPKWEFKDSPFGRIVKSKPSTSLQVADKQALINHYKGTEFVKHVEEDKLQWGKLKKTLSSPDGEHVVNADGEPIDDVKVVKKPAKIELKHKNAKGNWTTKED
;
A
#
# COMPACT_ATOMS: atom_id res chain seq x y z
N MET A 1 -29.37 59.74 29.41
CA MET A 1 -28.54 58.53 29.61
C MET A 1 -28.78 57.61 28.42
N ASN A 2 -27.72 57.31 27.66
CA ASN A 2 -27.77 56.71 26.33
C ASN A 2 -28.01 55.19 26.41
N GLU A 3 -29.15 54.75 25.89
CA GLU A 3 -29.52 53.32 25.74
C GLU A 3 -29.08 52.76 24.37
N SER A 4 -28.11 53.40 23.72
CA SER A 4 -27.72 53.08 22.33
C SER A 4 -26.43 52.25 22.23
N ALA A 5 -25.82 51.82 23.33
CA ALA A 5 -24.55 51.12 23.34
C ALA A 5 -24.67 49.58 23.44
N LYS A 6 -25.78 49.00 22.96
CA LYS A 6 -26.01 47.54 23.08
C LYS A 6 -26.71 46.90 21.86
N LYS A 7 -26.16 47.11 20.66
CA LYS A 7 -26.23 46.17 19.52
C LYS A 7 -24.83 46.10 18.91
N ALA A 8 -23.95 45.32 19.54
CA ALA A 8 -23.64 43.97 19.12
C ALA A 8 -22.87 43.95 17.79
N LYS A 9 -21.55 44.06 17.94
CA LYS A 9 -20.50 43.42 17.11
C LYS A 9 -21.07 42.20 16.37
N GLU A 10 -21.43 42.39 15.12
CA GLU A 10 -21.72 41.29 14.20
C GLU A 10 -20.38 40.66 13.82
N SER A 11 -20.21 39.40 14.18
CA SER A 11 -19.06 38.56 13.85
C SER A 11 -18.94 38.43 12.33
N GLN A 12 -17.98 39.15 11.73
CA GLN A 12 -17.55 38.91 10.36
C GLN A 12 -16.67 37.65 10.32
N GLU A 13 -17.29 36.47 10.44
CA GLU A 13 -16.67 35.27 9.87
C GLU A 13 -16.72 35.42 8.33
N PRO A 14 -15.63 35.14 7.60
CA PRO A 14 -15.67 35.18 6.14
C PRO A 14 -16.72 34.18 5.64
N LYS A 15 -17.73 34.66 4.91
CA LYS A 15 -18.76 33.80 4.31
C LYS A 15 -18.08 32.71 3.50
N ARG A 16 -18.20 31.45 3.96
CA ARG A 16 -17.76 30.27 3.20
C ARG A 16 -18.58 30.22 1.91
N PHE A 17 -17.94 29.85 0.81
CA PHE A 17 -18.62 29.67 -0.48
C PHE A 17 -19.75 28.63 -0.33
N THR A 18 -20.94 28.99 -0.77
CA THR A 18 -22.14 28.15 -0.77
C THR A 18 -22.67 27.98 -2.18
N ILE A 19 -23.10 26.76 -2.51
CA ILE A 19 -23.71 26.44 -3.80
C ILE A 19 -25.21 26.70 -3.72
N ASP A 20 -25.69 27.68 -4.46
CA ASP A 20 -27.10 28.10 -4.51
C ASP A 20 -27.74 27.91 -5.90
N SER A 21 -26.96 27.48 -6.88
CA SER A 21 -27.38 27.33 -8.27
C SER A 21 -26.66 26.19 -8.97
N ASN A 22 -27.27 25.65 -10.03
CA ASN A 22 -26.64 24.63 -10.88
C ASN A 22 -25.34 25.13 -11.52
N GLN A 23 -25.24 26.42 -11.82
CA GLN A 23 -24.01 27.03 -12.36
C GLN A 23 -22.89 27.03 -11.32
N ALA A 24 -23.19 27.38 -10.06
CA ALA A 24 -22.24 27.28 -8.96
C ALA A 24 -21.80 25.83 -8.71
N LEU A 25 -22.70 24.85 -8.87
CA LEU A 25 -22.38 23.43 -8.76
C LEU A 25 -21.40 22.99 -9.87
N ILE A 26 -21.70 23.31 -11.14
CA ILE A 26 -20.84 22.99 -12.29
C ILE A 26 -19.44 23.58 -12.10
N TRP A 27 -19.35 24.85 -11.73
CA TRP A 27 -18.08 25.51 -11.48
C TRP A 27 -17.29 24.84 -10.34
N THR A 28 -17.97 24.44 -9.27
CA THR A 28 -17.32 23.72 -8.16
C THR A 28 -16.77 22.37 -8.61
N LEU A 29 -17.51 21.64 -9.45
CA LEU A 29 -17.05 20.38 -10.04
C LEU A 29 -15.84 20.58 -10.96
N GLN A 30 -15.83 21.64 -11.77
CA GLN A 30 -14.69 22.02 -12.59
C GLN A 30 -13.45 22.35 -11.73
N LYS A 31 -13.64 23.05 -10.60
CA LYS A 31 -12.55 23.34 -9.66
C LYS A 31 -12.02 22.08 -8.99
N ALA A 32 -12.90 21.16 -8.60
CA ALA A 32 -12.49 19.86 -8.09
C ALA A 32 -11.65 19.09 -9.12
N GLU A 33 -12.06 19.11 -10.39
CA GLU A 33 -11.31 18.46 -11.47
C GLU A 33 -9.92 19.10 -11.69
N GLN A 34 -9.82 20.43 -11.67
CA GLN A 34 -8.53 21.12 -11.72
C GLN A 34 -7.60 20.64 -10.60
N LYS A 35 -8.12 20.46 -9.37
CA LYS A 35 -7.34 19.94 -8.25
C LYS A 35 -6.93 18.49 -8.42
N ARG A 36 -7.76 17.64 -9.03
CA ARG A 36 -7.36 16.26 -9.38
C ARG A 36 -6.20 16.25 -10.36
N GLN A 37 -6.25 17.08 -11.40
CA GLN A 37 -5.17 17.18 -12.38
C GLN A 37 -3.87 17.71 -11.75
N GLU A 38 -3.95 18.69 -10.84
CA GLU A 38 -2.80 19.15 -10.06
C GLU A 38 -2.19 18.02 -9.20
N ILE A 39 -3.02 17.19 -8.56
CA ILE A 39 -2.57 16.03 -7.77
C ILE A 39 -1.86 15.01 -8.65
N ILE A 40 -2.43 14.67 -9.80
CA ILE A 40 -1.83 13.72 -10.77
C ILE A 40 -0.48 14.26 -11.25
N GLY A 41 -0.40 15.54 -11.63
CA GLY A 41 0.86 16.17 -12.02
C GLY A 41 1.91 16.13 -10.92
N THR A 42 1.51 16.38 -9.67
CA THR A 42 2.40 16.28 -8.51
C THR A 42 2.91 14.86 -8.28
N LYS A 43 2.04 13.85 -8.39
CA LYS A 43 2.43 12.43 -8.28
C LYS A 43 3.44 12.05 -9.36
N ASN A 44 3.19 12.42 -10.60
CA ASN A 44 4.10 12.12 -11.71
C ASN A 44 5.48 12.77 -11.52
N MET A 45 5.52 14.02 -11.03
CA MET A 45 6.78 14.69 -10.71
C MET A 45 7.55 13.96 -9.60
N MET A 46 6.84 13.51 -8.56
CA MET A 46 7.44 12.72 -7.48
C MET A 46 8.02 11.39 -8.00
N GLU A 47 7.30 10.69 -8.87
CA GLU A 47 7.76 9.43 -9.47
C GLU A 47 9.04 9.64 -10.30
N GLN A 48 9.10 10.69 -11.12
CA GLN A 48 10.29 11.06 -11.89
C GLN A 48 11.49 11.37 -10.98
N GLU A 49 11.25 12.09 -9.89
CA GLU A 49 12.31 12.45 -8.94
C GLU A 49 12.84 11.20 -8.20
N VAL A 50 11.94 10.29 -7.81
CA VAL A 50 12.32 8.99 -7.23
C VAL A 50 13.17 8.18 -8.21
N GLU A 51 12.75 8.09 -9.47
CA GLU A 51 13.50 7.38 -10.51
C GLU A 51 14.90 7.98 -10.70
N PHE A 52 15.01 9.32 -10.73
CA PHE A 52 16.27 10.04 -10.84
C PHE A 52 17.23 9.72 -9.68
N TYR A 53 16.77 9.78 -8.43
CA TYR A 53 17.62 9.44 -7.29
C TYR A 53 17.96 7.96 -7.22
N GLN A 54 17.05 7.06 -7.62
CA GLN A 54 17.35 5.64 -7.75
C GLN A 54 18.46 5.39 -8.79
N GLY A 55 18.43 6.11 -9.92
CA GLY A 55 19.49 6.09 -10.93
C GLY A 55 20.84 6.53 -10.36
N LYS A 56 20.86 7.64 -9.60
CA LYS A 56 22.07 8.10 -8.91
C LYS A 56 22.62 7.08 -7.91
N ILE A 57 21.76 6.46 -7.11
CA ILE A 57 22.16 5.42 -6.16
C ILE A 57 22.78 4.24 -6.90
N LYS A 58 22.18 3.78 -8.00
CA LYS A 58 22.73 2.68 -8.81
C LYS A 58 24.12 3.00 -9.36
N ALA A 59 24.34 4.24 -9.83
CA ALA A 59 25.65 4.67 -10.31
C ALA A 59 26.71 4.65 -9.19
N LEU A 60 26.37 5.20 -8.00
CA LEU A 60 27.25 5.17 -6.84
C LEU A 60 27.54 3.73 -6.36
N GLN A 61 26.55 2.84 -6.42
CA GLN A 61 26.73 1.42 -6.10
C GLN A 61 27.67 0.73 -7.07
N ALA A 62 27.59 1.04 -8.37
CA ALA A 62 28.51 0.49 -9.37
C ALA A 62 29.94 0.99 -9.16
N GLU A 63 30.12 2.27 -8.82
CA GLU A 63 31.43 2.84 -8.51
C GLU A 63 32.01 2.24 -7.22
N LEU A 64 31.19 2.09 -6.17
CA LEU A 64 31.57 1.40 -4.94
C LEU A 64 31.98 -0.05 -5.21
N GLN A 65 31.24 -0.78 -6.06
CA GLN A 65 31.59 -2.14 -6.44
C GLN A 65 32.95 -2.19 -7.14
N ASN A 66 33.23 -1.27 -8.05
CA ASN A 66 34.54 -1.18 -8.70
C ASN A 66 35.68 -0.97 -7.68
N PHE A 67 35.50 -0.10 -6.69
CA PHE A 67 36.49 0.07 -5.62
C PHE A 67 36.64 -1.20 -4.77
N ASN A 68 35.54 -1.88 -4.44
CA ASN A 68 35.58 -3.16 -3.72
C ASN A 68 36.35 -4.22 -4.52
N ASP A 69 36.13 -4.30 -5.83
CA ASP A 69 36.81 -5.26 -6.70
C ASP A 69 38.33 -5.02 -6.72
N ILE A 70 38.78 -3.76 -6.78
CA ILE A 70 40.20 -3.39 -6.68
C ILE A 70 40.78 -3.84 -5.32
N VAL A 71 40.06 -3.56 -4.22
CA VAL A 71 40.49 -3.96 -2.87
C VAL A 71 40.58 -5.48 -2.74
N LEU A 72 39.62 -6.22 -3.30
CA LEU A 72 39.59 -7.68 -3.27
C LEU A 72 40.69 -8.30 -4.15
N GLN A 73 40.97 -7.74 -5.33
CA GLN A 73 42.08 -8.18 -6.18
C GLN A 73 43.42 -8.01 -5.47
N TYR A 74 43.62 -6.87 -4.80
CA TYR A 74 44.82 -6.65 -3.99
C TYR A 74 44.90 -7.68 -2.84
N ALA A 75 43.82 -7.84 -2.07
CA ALA A 75 43.76 -8.81 -0.97
C ALA A 75 44.11 -10.24 -1.43
N GLN A 76 43.57 -10.65 -2.58
CA GLN A 76 43.83 -11.96 -3.17
C GLN A 76 45.33 -12.16 -3.44
N SER A 77 45.99 -11.17 -4.06
CA SER A 77 47.44 -11.24 -4.32
C SER A 77 48.27 -11.35 -3.04
N GLN A 78 47.87 -10.67 -1.96
CA GLN A 78 48.55 -10.76 -0.66
C GLN A 78 48.36 -12.13 -0.02
N MET A 79 47.15 -12.69 -0.10
CA MET A 79 46.82 -14.00 0.47
C MET A 79 47.42 -15.18 -0.30
N GLU A 80 47.72 -15.01 -1.60
CA GLU A 80 48.47 -15.99 -2.39
C GLU A 80 49.94 -16.06 -1.96
N ALA A 81 50.53 -14.93 -1.57
CA ALA A 81 51.89 -14.86 -1.04
C ALA A 81 51.98 -15.30 0.43
N ASP A 82 51.03 -14.87 1.27
CA ASP A 82 50.90 -15.27 2.67
C ASP A 82 49.45 -15.65 3.00
N PRO A 83 49.13 -16.96 3.11
CA PRO A 83 47.78 -17.43 3.43
C PRO A 83 47.20 -16.94 4.76
N LYS A 84 48.02 -16.38 5.66
CA LYS A 84 47.61 -15.82 6.96
C LYS A 84 47.50 -14.29 6.96
N TRP A 85 47.76 -13.64 5.82
CA TRP A 85 47.70 -12.19 5.71
C TRP A 85 46.32 -11.62 6.06
N GLU A 86 46.33 -10.48 6.74
CA GLU A 86 45.16 -9.71 7.11
C GLU A 86 45.50 -8.21 7.16
N PHE A 87 44.50 -7.36 6.95
CA PHE A 87 44.66 -5.90 7.02
C PHE A 87 43.66 -5.30 8.00
N LYS A 88 44.15 -4.73 9.10
CA LYS A 88 43.31 -4.24 10.22
C LYS A 88 43.53 -2.77 10.59
N ASP A 89 44.54 -2.12 10.03
CA ASP A 89 45.06 -0.82 10.49
C ASP A 89 44.32 0.40 9.91
N SER A 90 43.30 0.20 9.08
CA SER A 90 42.51 1.30 8.52
C SER A 90 41.28 1.63 9.38
N PRO A 91 40.96 2.93 9.57
CA PRO A 91 39.70 3.34 10.20
C PRO A 91 38.48 3.18 9.28
N PHE A 92 38.69 2.89 7.99
CA PHE A 92 37.63 2.85 6.97
C PHE A 92 37.25 1.43 6.54
N GLY A 93 37.99 0.41 6.95
CA GLY A 93 37.72 -0.97 6.56
C GLY A 93 38.82 -1.93 6.99
N ARG A 94 38.52 -3.24 6.90
CA ARG A 94 39.45 -4.31 7.24
C ARG A 94 39.28 -5.45 6.24
N ILE A 95 40.37 -6.18 5.99
CA ILE A 95 40.35 -7.39 5.18
C ILE A 95 40.73 -8.56 6.09
N VAL A 96 39.78 -9.47 6.28
CA VAL A 96 39.94 -10.67 7.11
C VAL A 96 39.38 -11.88 6.40
N LYS A 97 39.99 -13.05 6.63
CA LYS A 97 39.51 -14.32 6.10
C LYS A 97 38.64 -15.03 7.14
N SER A 98 37.36 -15.19 6.82
CA SER A 98 36.45 -16.01 7.62
C SER A 98 36.70 -17.49 7.41
N LYS A 99 36.45 -18.30 8.43
CA LYS A 99 36.45 -19.77 8.28
C LYS A 99 35.24 -20.20 7.44
N PRO A 100 35.39 -21.19 6.54
CA PRO A 100 34.25 -21.76 5.84
C PRO A 100 33.26 -22.33 6.85
N SER A 101 31.97 -22.05 6.64
CA SER A 101 30.86 -22.57 7.44
C SER A 101 29.79 -23.13 6.50
N THR A 102 29.20 -24.25 6.87
CA THR A 102 28.13 -24.89 6.11
C THR A 102 26.79 -24.50 6.70
N SER A 103 25.94 -23.86 5.90
CA SER A 103 24.54 -23.59 6.24
C SER A 103 23.61 -24.43 5.38
N LEU A 104 22.56 -24.99 5.98
CA LEU A 104 21.50 -25.65 5.23
C LEU A 104 20.54 -24.60 4.66
N GLN A 105 20.25 -24.70 3.37
CA GLN A 105 19.22 -23.89 2.71
C GLN A 105 18.15 -24.80 2.11
N VAL A 106 16.90 -24.35 2.18
CA VAL A 106 15.79 -25.04 1.52
C VAL A 106 15.87 -24.73 0.02
N ALA A 107 16.26 -25.73 -0.77
CA ALA A 107 16.37 -25.60 -2.22
C ALA A 107 14.99 -25.52 -2.90
N ASP A 108 14.06 -26.38 -2.50
CA ASP A 108 12.66 -26.36 -2.94
C ASP A 108 11.76 -26.62 -1.75
N LYS A 109 11.01 -25.59 -1.35
CA LYS A 109 10.12 -25.66 -0.20
C LYS A 109 8.96 -26.62 -0.42
N GLN A 110 8.41 -26.71 -1.62
CA GLN A 110 7.26 -27.58 -1.90
C GLN A 110 7.67 -29.05 -1.98
N ALA A 111 8.81 -29.34 -2.63
CA ALA A 111 9.37 -30.69 -2.60
C ALA A 111 9.71 -31.14 -1.18
N LEU A 112 10.26 -30.23 -0.35
CA LEU A 112 10.57 -30.49 1.05
C LEU A 112 9.29 -30.73 1.88
N ILE A 113 8.25 -29.92 1.68
CA ILE A 113 6.92 -30.12 2.30
C ILE A 113 6.34 -31.48 1.92
N ASN A 114 6.43 -31.88 0.64
CA ASN A 114 5.93 -33.17 0.19
C ASN A 114 6.73 -34.33 0.80
N HIS A 115 8.06 -34.19 0.89
CA HIS A 115 8.94 -35.18 1.49
C HIS A 115 8.66 -35.41 2.98
N TYR A 116 8.33 -34.35 3.72
CA TYR A 116 8.02 -34.41 5.16
C TYR A 116 6.51 -34.43 5.46
N LYS A 117 5.66 -34.66 4.46
CA LYS A 117 4.20 -34.67 4.63
C LYS A 117 3.79 -35.74 5.63
N GLY A 118 2.96 -35.36 6.61
CA GLY A 118 2.47 -36.27 7.66
C GLY A 118 3.42 -36.46 8.85
N THR A 119 4.57 -35.75 8.87
CA THR A 119 5.42 -35.63 10.06
C THR A 119 5.06 -34.40 10.89
N GLU A 120 5.60 -34.29 12.10
CA GLU A 120 5.44 -33.08 12.95
C GLU A 120 6.01 -31.80 12.33
N PHE A 121 6.86 -31.92 11.30
CA PHE A 121 7.50 -30.79 10.61
C PHE A 121 6.61 -30.15 9.54
N VAL A 122 5.48 -30.78 9.18
CA VAL A 122 4.54 -30.25 8.19
C VAL A 122 3.14 -30.21 8.78
N LYS A 123 2.67 -28.99 9.06
CA LYS A 123 1.31 -28.76 9.54
C LYS A 123 0.32 -28.80 8.37
N HIS A 124 -0.61 -29.76 8.40
CA HIS A 124 -1.77 -29.76 7.51
C HIS A 124 -2.82 -28.77 8.03
N VAL A 125 -3.33 -27.90 7.16
CA VAL A 125 -4.40 -26.95 7.49
C VAL A 125 -5.46 -27.07 6.41
N GLU A 126 -6.51 -27.85 6.68
CA GLU A 126 -7.76 -27.81 5.93
C GLU A 126 -8.65 -26.75 6.56
N GLU A 127 -8.93 -25.68 5.82
CA GLU A 127 -9.87 -24.65 6.22
C GLU A 127 -11.07 -24.67 5.28
N ASP A 128 -12.25 -24.95 5.84
CA ASP A 128 -13.53 -24.80 5.13
C ASP A 128 -13.76 -23.33 4.79
N LYS A 129 -13.93 -23.03 3.51
CA LYS A 129 -14.18 -21.67 3.02
C LYS A 129 -15.65 -21.46 2.70
N LEU A 130 -16.32 -20.61 3.48
CA LEU A 130 -17.68 -20.17 3.20
C LEU A 130 -17.76 -19.48 1.83
N GLN A 131 -18.53 -20.05 0.91
CA GLN A 131 -18.82 -19.48 -0.41
C GLN A 131 -19.89 -18.39 -0.32
N TRP A 132 -19.61 -17.33 0.46
CA TRP A 132 -20.58 -16.28 0.78
C TRP A 132 -21.22 -15.65 -0.46
N GLY A 133 -20.44 -15.43 -1.52
CA GLY A 133 -20.93 -14.85 -2.77
C GLY A 133 -22.00 -15.69 -3.48
N LYS A 134 -22.00 -17.01 -3.28
CA LYS A 134 -23.03 -17.93 -3.79
C LYS A 134 -24.20 -18.01 -2.81
N LEU A 135 -23.91 -18.24 -1.53
CA LEU A 135 -24.92 -18.37 -0.49
C LEU A 135 -25.85 -17.15 -0.41
N LYS A 136 -25.30 -15.93 -0.37
CA LYS A 136 -26.12 -14.72 -0.24
C LYS A 136 -27.13 -14.48 -1.39
N LYS A 137 -26.96 -15.15 -2.53
CA LYS A 137 -27.89 -15.07 -3.67
C LYS A 137 -29.12 -15.95 -3.50
N THR A 138 -29.04 -16.96 -2.62
CA THR A 138 -30.14 -17.87 -2.31
C THR A 138 -30.92 -17.44 -1.08
N LEU A 139 -30.45 -16.40 -0.39
CA LEU A 139 -31.10 -15.86 0.80
C LEU A 139 -32.01 -14.69 0.42
N SER A 140 -33.13 -14.55 1.13
CA SER A 140 -34.07 -13.45 0.98
C SER A 140 -34.51 -12.90 2.34
N SER A 141 -35.09 -11.70 2.35
CA SER A 141 -35.69 -11.12 3.56
C SER A 141 -37.04 -10.51 3.22
N PRO A 142 -38.14 -11.30 3.26
CA PRO A 142 -39.46 -10.86 2.83
C PRO A 142 -40.04 -9.72 3.68
N ASP A 143 -39.73 -9.71 4.98
CA ASP A 143 -40.17 -8.72 5.96
C ASP A 143 -39.15 -7.59 6.18
N GLY A 144 -37.96 -7.72 5.59
CA GLY A 144 -36.87 -6.75 5.72
C GLY A 144 -36.21 -6.75 7.11
N GLU A 145 -36.40 -7.81 7.90
CA GLU A 145 -35.85 -7.96 9.25
C GLU A 145 -35.21 -9.35 9.45
N HIS A 146 -35.88 -10.43 9.00
CA HIS A 146 -35.40 -11.81 9.10
C HIS A 146 -34.88 -12.31 7.76
N VAL A 147 -33.88 -13.20 7.78
CA VAL A 147 -33.31 -13.80 6.57
C VAL A 147 -33.80 -15.25 6.46
N VAL A 148 -34.28 -15.63 5.29
CA VAL A 148 -34.70 -17.00 4.97
C VAL A 148 -33.92 -17.55 3.78
N ASN A 149 -33.74 -18.88 3.75
CA ASN A 149 -33.15 -19.59 2.62
C ASN A 149 -34.17 -19.82 1.48
N ALA A 150 -33.77 -20.58 0.46
CA ALA A 150 -34.62 -20.86 -0.71
C ALA A 150 -35.86 -21.70 -0.38
N ASP A 151 -35.81 -22.48 0.70
CA ASP A 151 -36.89 -23.34 1.18
C ASP A 151 -37.79 -22.61 2.20
N GLY A 152 -37.47 -21.35 2.54
CA GLY A 152 -38.22 -20.53 3.49
C GLY A 152 -37.80 -20.73 4.95
N GLU A 153 -36.72 -21.46 5.22
CA GLU A 153 -36.21 -21.66 6.59
C GLU A 153 -35.43 -20.43 7.06
N PRO A 154 -35.61 -20.00 8.33
CA PRO A 154 -34.90 -18.85 8.89
C PRO A 154 -33.40 -19.16 9.11
N ILE A 155 -32.55 -18.16 8.84
CA ILE A 155 -31.10 -18.21 9.03
C ILE A 155 -30.67 -17.13 10.03
N ASP A 156 -30.40 -17.54 11.27
CA ASP A 156 -30.12 -16.62 12.38
C ASP A 156 -28.73 -15.98 12.31
N ASP A 157 -27.79 -16.62 11.61
CA ASP A 157 -26.40 -16.15 11.48
C ASP A 157 -26.22 -15.03 10.45
N VAL A 158 -27.30 -14.59 9.78
CA VAL A 158 -27.30 -13.50 8.79
C VAL A 158 -28.25 -12.39 9.22
N LYS A 159 -27.71 -11.18 9.38
CA LYS A 159 -28.50 -10.00 9.78
C LYS A 159 -28.78 -9.09 8.59
N VAL A 160 -30.01 -8.58 8.52
CA VAL A 160 -30.40 -7.54 7.56
C VAL A 160 -29.86 -6.19 8.05
N VAL A 161 -28.85 -5.66 7.35
CA VAL A 161 -28.32 -4.32 7.64
C VAL A 161 -28.90 -3.34 6.63
N LYS A 162 -29.89 -2.54 7.05
CA LYS A 162 -30.41 -1.42 6.26
C LYS A 162 -29.36 -0.31 6.23
N LYS A 163 -28.73 -0.13 5.07
CA LYS A 163 -27.82 1.01 4.87
C LYS A 163 -28.65 2.25 4.48
N PRO A 164 -28.39 3.42 5.07
CA PRO A 164 -29.06 4.64 4.67
C PRO A 164 -28.73 4.97 3.22
N ALA A 165 -29.62 5.72 2.57
CA ALA A 165 -29.35 6.28 1.25
C ALA A 165 -28.07 7.13 1.32
N LYS A 166 -27.15 6.89 0.39
CA LYS A 166 -25.86 7.58 0.33
C LYS A 166 -25.83 8.46 -0.91
N ILE A 167 -25.48 9.73 -0.72
CA ILE A 167 -25.12 10.63 -1.82
C ILE A 167 -23.66 10.36 -2.18
N GLU A 168 -23.39 10.11 -3.46
CA GLU A 168 -22.05 9.85 -3.97
C GLU A 168 -21.67 10.86 -5.04
N LEU A 169 -20.53 11.51 -4.85
CA LEU A 169 -19.91 12.32 -5.90
C LEU A 169 -19.05 11.39 -6.77
N LYS A 170 -19.36 11.35 -8.07
CA LYS A 170 -18.59 10.60 -9.06
C LYS A 170 -17.82 11.56 -9.96
N HIS A 171 -16.62 11.16 -10.37
CA HIS A 171 -15.83 11.83 -11.38
C HIS A 171 -15.38 10.83 -12.45
N LYS A 172 -14.83 11.34 -13.56
CA LYS A 172 -14.30 10.51 -14.65
C LYS A 172 -12.86 10.14 -14.34
N ASN A 173 -12.54 8.85 -14.33
CA ASN A 173 -11.14 8.42 -14.26
C ASN A 173 -10.41 8.60 -15.60
N ALA A 174 -9.13 8.29 -15.65
CA ALA A 174 -8.31 8.33 -16.88
C ALA A 174 -8.89 7.54 -18.07
N LYS A 175 -9.75 6.53 -17.82
CA LYS A 175 -10.42 5.72 -18.87
C LYS A 175 -11.79 6.27 -19.27
N GLY A 176 -12.20 7.41 -18.72
CA GLY A 176 -13.51 8.01 -18.97
C GLY A 176 -14.67 7.29 -18.27
N ASN A 177 -14.41 6.47 -17.25
CA ASN A 177 -15.45 5.79 -16.47
C ASN A 177 -15.80 6.58 -15.21
N TRP A 178 -17.08 6.56 -14.81
CA TRP A 178 -17.53 7.19 -13.57
C TRP A 178 -17.07 6.39 -12.35
N THR A 179 -16.33 7.03 -11.44
CA THR A 179 -15.77 6.43 -10.22
C THR A 179 -15.99 7.36 -9.02
N THR A 180 -16.02 6.79 -7.82
CA THR A 180 -16.00 7.51 -6.54
C THR A 180 -14.62 7.50 -5.88
N LYS A 181 -13.68 6.72 -6.42
CA LYS A 181 -12.30 6.62 -5.93
C LYS A 181 -11.45 7.68 -6.63
N GLU A 182 -10.71 8.44 -5.84
CA GLU A 182 -9.66 9.33 -6.34
C GLU A 182 -8.46 8.48 -6.80
N ASP A 183 -7.82 8.91 -7.90
CA ASP A 183 -6.63 8.28 -8.50
C ASP A 183 -5.35 8.66 -7.71
#